data_AF-A0A1Y2TE92-F1
#
_entry.id   AF-A0A1Y2TE92-F1
#
_cell.length_a   1.000
_cell.length_b   1.000
_cell.length_c   1.000
_cell.angle_alpha   90.00
_cell.angle_beta   90.00
_cell.angle_gamma   90.00
#
_symmetry.space_group_name_H-M   'P 1'
#
loop_
_entity.id
_entity.type
_entity.pdbx_description
1 polymer ?
#
loop_
_entity_poly.entity_id
_entity_poly.type
_entity_poly.pdbx_seq_one_letter_code
_entity_poly.pdbx_strand_id
1 'polypeptide(L)'
;MAPGKPFVYCEGAPSWNPTTYIADTALHERAEALLASDNLQSAIAVSFSLPPPRRDPYVYHAIVSVTLPKVQHVVSLGRHNGLHSCPNPPAPQARPSETNAHPAPASPRPDIDAYLSIFDPSTSTPSALKTFLSNAKKGSVRAEIASYLLSKRYLHPSLSTTLTIPKHSKKASNKLPPNPYLTFLSWSARNLEWAGPSPSSSLAGNRAHHVLPILMHHFGCACPTHEALSILRILAAGREVLDMGSGGGFWTFMLRLYGVRVSAVDNAQSAWRVTWVSDTIIADGVEYLRKRGKRKQSHKNANSDLDPEEAVLLLVYPIVGGALAGGTEGGFTRAMLDAYTGDTLAVVGTQNRNGYTGFRGESMDEYMERERSGEGWVKVVQIALPSFPGKDEALFVFQRGARAPDKEKEMEKEKDAGVAGDGGENENTGKSSSNDNKEGT
;
A
#
# COMPACT_ATOMS: atom_id res chain seq x y z
N MET A 1 30.88 -27.52 -19.21
CA MET A 1 30.47 -26.35 -18.41
C MET A 1 30.12 -26.85 -17.03
N ALA A 2 30.74 -26.32 -15.96
CA ALA A 2 30.34 -26.68 -14.60
C ALA A 2 28.88 -26.22 -14.38
N PRO A 3 28.03 -27.03 -13.72
CA PRO A 3 26.68 -26.59 -13.39
C PRO A 3 26.76 -25.31 -12.55
N GLY A 4 26.03 -24.27 -12.97
CA GLY A 4 25.97 -23.01 -12.23
C GLY A 4 25.51 -23.26 -10.79
N LYS A 5 26.01 -22.45 -9.85
CA LYS A 5 25.63 -22.54 -8.44
C LYS A 5 24.11 -22.32 -8.33
N PRO A 6 23.36 -23.20 -7.63
CA PRO A 6 21.91 -23.05 -7.51
C PRO A 6 21.55 -21.72 -6.84
N PHE A 7 20.50 -21.07 -7.32
CA PHE A 7 19.98 -19.84 -6.72
C PHE A 7 19.48 -20.12 -5.29
N VAL A 8 19.80 -19.22 -4.36
CA VAL A 8 19.40 -19.32 -2.95
C VAL A 8 18.33 -18.27 -2.67
N TYR A 9 17.11 -18.71 -2.41
CA TYR A 9 15.98 -17.82 -2.11
C TYR A 9 16.03 -17.25 -0.68
N CYS A 10 16.64 -17.96 0.27
CA CYS A 10 16.74 -17.50 1.66
C CYS A 10 18.13 -17.73 2.24
N GLU A 11 18.78 -16.67 2.72
CA GLU A 11 20.09 -16.76 3.33
C GLU A 11 20.05 -17.57 4.64
N GLY A 12 20.92 -18.58 4.70
CA GLY A 12 20.96 -19.56 5.79
C GLY A 12 19.98 -20.73 5.63
N ALA A 13 19.10 -20.71 4.63
CA ALA A 13 18.12 -21.75 4.36
C ALA A 13 18.08 -22.12 2.86
N PRO A 14 19.12 -22.79 2.33
CA PRO A 14 19.27 -23.05 0.89
C PRO A 14 18.19 -23.96 0.29
N SER A 15 17.46 -24.71 1.11
CA SER A 15 16.34 -25.55 0.69
C SER A 15 15.00 -24.83 0.67
N TRP A 16 14.92 -23.60 1.17
CA TRP A 16 13.66 -22.84 1.17
C TRP A 16 13.33 -22.38 -0.25
N ASN A 17 12.06 -22.52 -0.64
CA ASN A 17 11.56 -22.12 -1.93
C ASN A 17 10.16 -21.46 -1.79
N PRO A 18 9.93 -20.32 -2.43
CA PRO A 18 8.68 -19.56 -2.28
C PRO A 18 7.46 -20.31 -2.84
N THR A 19 7.61 -21.08 -3.93
CA THR A 19 6.53 -21.86 -4.52
C THR A 19 6.08 -22.99 -3.60
N THR A 20 7.01 -23.74 -3.02
CA THR A 20 6.67 -24.80 -2.06
C THR A 20 6.13 -24.24 -0.76
N TYR A 21 6.67 -23.12 -0.28
CA TYR A 21 6.19 -22.44 0.93
C TYR A 21 4.72 -22.02 0.78
N ILE A 22 4.35 -21.34 -0.31
CA ILE A 22 2.98 -20.89 -0.57
C ILE A 22 1.99 -22.06 -0.71
N ALA A 23 2.43 -23.21 -1.18
CA ALA A 23 1.59 -24.40 -1.31
C ALA A 23 1.38 -25.14 0.03
N ASP A 24 2.23 -24.93 1.03
CA ASP A 24 2.20 -25.67 2.31
C ASP A 24 1.25 -25.01 3.33
N THR A 25 -0.03 -25.38 3.24
CA THR A 25 -1.06 -24.87 4.16
C THR A 25 -0.80 -25.26 5.62
N ALA A 26 -0.26 -26.46 5.87
CA ALA A 26 0.02 -26.92 7.22
C ALA A 26 1.15 -26.11 7.86
N LEU A 27 2.13 -25.69 7.08
CA LEU A 27 3.20 -24.80 7.54
C LEU A 27 2.67 -23.41 7.88
N HIS A 28 1.76 -22.85 7.07
CA HIS A 28 1.10 -21.59 7.40
C HIS A 28 0.30 -21.69 8.72
N GLU A 29 -0.48 -22.75 8.92
CA GLU A 29 -1.21 -22.98 10.17
C GLU A 29 -0.28 -23.08 11.38
N ARG A 30 0.87 -23.78 11.24
CA ARG A 30 1.89 -23.83 12.31
C ARG A 30 2.47 -22.45 12.61
N ALA A 31 2.78 -21.66 11.59
CA ALA A 31 3.30 -20.31 11.77
C ALA A 31 2.27 -19.40 12.46
N GLU A 32 1.00 -19.47 12.07
CA GLU A 32 -0.10 -18.73 12.70
C GLU A 32 -0.30 -19.12 14.16
N ALA A 33 -0.23 -20.41 14.50
CA ALA A 33 -0.30 -20.88 15.88
C ALA A 33 0.85 -20.32 16.75
N LEU A 34 2.06 -20.24 16.19
CA LEU A 34 3.21 -19.64 16.89
C LEU A 34 3.02 -18.13 17.08
N LEU A 35 2.53 -17.42 16.06
CA LEU A 35 2.19 -16.00 16.16
C LEU A 35 1.09 -15.74 17.20
N ALA A 36 0.09 -16.60 17.30
CA ALA A 36 -0.96 -16.50 18.32
C ALA A 36 -0.43 -16.61 19.76
N SER A 37 0.77 -17.19 19.94
CA SER A 37 1.50 -17.26 21.21
C SER A 37 2.62 -16.21 21.35
N ASP A 38 2.63 -15.17 20.49
CA ASP A 38 3.66 -14.13 20.41
C ASP A 38 5.09 -14.64 20.23
N ASN A 39 5.22 -15.83 19.62
CA ASN A 39 6.50 -16.46 19.31
C ASN A 39 6.95 -16.16 17.87
N LEU A 40 7.23 -14.87 17.62
CA LEU A 40 7.69 -14.36 16.32
C LEU A 40 8.94 -15.11 15.81
N GLN A 41 9.91 -15.36 16.67
CA GLN A 41 11.16 -16.02 16.29
C GLN A 41 10.90 -17.40 15.70
N SER A 42 10.07 -18.20 16.37
CA SER A 42 9.76 -19.55 15.88
C SER A 42 8.86 -19.49 14.65
N ALA A 43 7.93 -18.53 14.57
CA ALA A 43 7.09 -18.34 13.39
C ALA A 43 7.90 -17.98 12.15
N ILE A 44 8.90 -17.09 12.27
CA ILE A 44 9.83 -16.74 11.20
C ILE A 44 10.72 -17.94 10.86
N ALA A 45 11.29 -18.60 11.86
CA ALA A 45 12.19 -19.74 11.63
C ALA A 45 11.48 -20.90 10.90
N VAL A 46 10.26 -21.24 11.31
CA VAL A 46 9.48 -22.29 10.62
C VAL A 46 9.06 -21.84 9.21
N SER A 47 8.68 -20.57 9.03
CA SER A 47 8.23 -20.06 7.73
C SER A 47 9.33 -20.12 6.68
N PHE A 48 10.55 -19.76 7.07
CA PHE A 48 11.68 -19.62 6.16
C PHE A 48 12.70 -20.75 6.28
N SER A 49 12.35 -21.84 6.99
CA SER A 49 13.25 -22.98 7.23
C SER A 49 14.62 -22.56 7.77
N LEU A 50 14.63 -21.55 8.64
CA LEU A 50 15.86 -20.97 9.17
C LEU A 50 16.54 -21.94 10.15
N PRO A 51 17.88 -21.88 10.28
CA PRO A 51 18.58 -22.65 11.28
C PRO A 51 18.11 -22.27 12.70
N PRO A 52 18.35 -23.14 13.70
CA PRO A 52 18.04 -22.82 15.08
C PRO A 52 18.64 -21.47 15.49
N PRO A 53 17.94 -20.64 16.27
CA PRO A 53 18.31 -19.23 16.53
C PRO A 53 19.75 -19.02 17.05
N ARG A 54 20.30 -19.99 17.80
CA ARG A 54 21.68 -19.94 18.31
C ARG A 54 22.75 -20.08 17.22
N ARG A 55 22.36 -20.52 16.03
CA ARG A 55 23.22 -20.75 14.85
C ARG A 55 22.88 -19.82 13.68
N ASP A 56 21.99 -18.85 13.89
CA ASP A 56 21.59 -17.89 12.88
C ASP A 56 22.27 -16.52 13.14
N PRO A 57 23.42 -16.23 12.49
CA PRO A 57 24.14 -14.98 12.70
C PRO A 57 23.53 -13.80 11.94
N TYR A 58 22.45 -14.01 11.18
CA TYR A 58 21.91 -12.99 10.29
C TYR A 58 21.47 -11.74 11.05
N VAL A 59 21.96 -10.58 10.57
CA VAL A 59 21.60 -9.26 11.10
C VAL A 59 20.67 -8.58 10.11
N TYR A 60 19.51 -8.18 10.60
CA TYR A 60 18.50 -7.45 9.85
C TYR A 60 18.81 -5.96 9.95
N HIS A 61 18.95 -5.30 8.80
CA HIS A 61 19.30 -3.90 8.67
C HIS A 61 18.15 -3.12 8.03
N ALA A 62 17.60 -2.16 8.79
CA ALA A 62 16.74 -1.12 8.22
C ALA A 62 17.08 0.21 8.90
N ILE A 63 16.14 0.82 9.63
CA ILE A 63 16.44 1.98 10.48
C ILE A 63 17.32 1.61 11.70
N VAL A 64 17.34 0.33 12.08
CA VAL A 64 18.14 -0.24 13.16
C VAL A 64 18.70 -1.59 12.72
N SER A 65 19.77 -2.04 13.38
CA SER A 65 20.35 -3.37 13.16
C SER A 65 19.99 -4.31 14.30
N VAL A 66 19.29 -5.41 13.98
CA VAL A 66 18.77 -6.36 14.98
C VAL A 66 18.99 -7.80 14.55
N THR A 67 18.98 -8.73 15.51
CA THR A 67 18.92 -10.17 15.22
C THR A 67 17.55 -10.69 15.63
N LEU A 68 17.11 -11.82 15.06
CA LEU A 68 15.80 -12.40 15.37
C LEU A 68 15.60 -12.67 16.88
N PRO A 69 16.60 -13.20 17.63
CA PRO A 69 16.48 -13.34 19.08
C PRO A 69 16.35 -12.03 19.85
N LYS A 70 17.05 -10.97 19.42
CA LYS A 70 16.91 -9.65 20.04
C LYS A 70 15.50 -9.11 19.86
N VAL A 71 14.91 -9.28 18.68
CA VAL A 71 13.52 -8.84 18.42
C VAL A 71 12.53 -9.66 19.23
N GLN A 72 12.71 -10.98 19.35
CA GLN A 72 11.84 -11.80 20.20
C GLN A 72 11.92 -11.38 21.67
N HIS A 73 13.11 -11.04 22.16
CA HIS A 73 13.26 -10.49 23.50
C HIS A 73 12.47 -9.19 23.65
N VAL A 74 12.56 -8.26 22.68
CA VAL A 74 11.76 -7.02 22.68
C VAL A 74 10.25 -7.32 22.70
N VAL A 75 9.78 -8.28 21.89
CA VAL A 75 8.38 -8.71 21.89
C VAL A 75 7.95 -9.22 23.26
N SER A 76 8.81 -9.99 23.95
CA SER A 76 8.51 -10.50 25.30
C SER A 76 8.44 -9.41 26.38
N LEU A 77 8.98 -8.22 26.13
CA LEU A 77 8.90 -7.07 27.03
C LEU A 77 7.56 -6.31 26.88
N GLY A 78 6.77 -6.57 25.84
CA GLY A 78 5.49 -5.89 25.63
C GLY A 78 5.61 -4.36 25.72
N ARG A 79 4.69 -3.73 26.46
CA ARG A 79 4.63 -2.26 26.63
C ARG A 79 5.77 -1.65 27.45
N HIS A 80 6.63 -2.45 28.09
CA HIS A 80 7.69 -1.90 28.95
C HIS A 80 8.58 -0.93 28.17
N ASN A 81 9.05 0.13 28.84
CA ASN A 81 9.93 1.17 28.25
C ASN A 81 9.37 1.87 26.99
N GLY A 82 8.04 1.89 26.82
CA GLY A 82 7.40 2.54 25.68
C GLY A 82 7.63 1.83 24.34
N LEU A 83 7.97 0.53 24.36
CA LEU A 83 8.22 -0.24 23.15
C LEU A 83 6.99 -0.37 22.24
N HIS A 84 5.79 -0.27 22.81
CA HIS A 84 4.52 -0.24 22.07
C HIS A 84 4.00 1.18 21.84
N SER A 85 4.68 2.20 22.36
CA SER A 85 4.24 3.58 22.19
C SER A 85 4.46 4.00 20.74
N CYS A 86 3.38 4.08 19.96
CA CYS A 86 3.40 4.93 18.78
C CYS A 86 3.49 6.39 19.28
N PRO A 87 4.52 7.15 18.87
CA PRO A 87 4.70 8.49 19.39
C PRO A 87 3.46 9.36 19.15
N ASN A 88 2.98 10.05 20.16
CA ASN A 88 1.97 11.09 19.97
C ASN A 88 2.63 12.32 19.35
N PRO A 89 1.92 13.12 18.52
CA PRO A 89 2.30 14.49 18.32
C PRO A 89 2.35 15.21 19.68
N PRO A 90 3.34 16.10 19.90
CA PRO A 90 3.21 17.07 20.97
C PRO A 90 1.94 17.90 20.69
N ALA A 91 1.09 18.08 21.71
CA ALA A 91 -0.07 18.93 21.59
C ALA A 91 0.37 20.33 21.13
N PRO A 92 -0.28 20.94 20.11
CA PRO A 92 -0.03 22.33 19.78
C PRO A 92 -0.46 23.15 21.00
N GLN A 93 0.51 23.79 21.67
CA GLN A 93 0.43 24.56 22.93
C GLN A 93 0.91 23.88 24.24
N ALA A 94 1.65 22.76 24.21
CA ALA A 94 2.36 22.34 25.42
C ALA A 94 3.46 23.38 25.77
N ARG A 95 3.27 24.12 26.87
CA ARG A 95 4.30 25.00 27.44
C ARG A 95 5.54 24.14 27.77
N PRO A 96 6.76 24.72 27.78
CA PRO A 96 8.01 23.98 28.00
C PRO A 96 8.13 23.22 29.33
N SER A 97 7.12 23.28 30.21
CA SER A 97 7.11 22.68 31.55
C SER A 97 6.28 21.39 31.68
N GLU A 98 5.60 20.90 30.64
CA GLU A 98 4.84 19.64 30.68
C GLU A 98 5.52 18.53 29.87
N THR A 99 6.64 18.01 30.38
CA THR A 99 7.36 16.85 29.81
C THR A 99 6.70 15.50 30.11
N ASN A 100 5.52 15.48 30.73
CA ASN A 100 4.76 14.26 31.01
C ASN A 100 3.61 14.08 30.01
N ALA A 101 3.93 14.05 28.71
CA ALA A 101 2.98 13.56 27.73
C ALA A 101 2.78 12.06 27.99
N HIS A 102 1.68 11.70 28.65
CA HIS A 102 1.30 10.30 28.80
C HIS A 102 1.19 9.67 27.40
N PRO A 103 1.77 8.47 27.18
CA PRO A 103 1.59 7.75 25.93
C PRO A 103 0.08 7.57 25.68
N ALA A 104 -0.35 7.72 24.43
CA ALA A 104 -1.76 7.51 24.10
C ALA A 104 -2.19 6.11 24.57
N PRO A 105 -3.44 5.96 25.02
CA PRO A 105 -3.96 4.66 25.36
C PRO A 105 -3.84 3.73 24.14
N ALA A 106 -3.40 2.50 24.38
CA ALA A 106 -3.32 1.47 23.36
C ALA A 106 -4.68 1.30 22.67
N SER A 107 -4.66 0.97 21.37
CA SER A 107 -5.91 0.76 20.63
C SER A 107 -6.64 -0.46 21.20
N PRO A 108 -7.96 -0.38 21.47
CA PRO A 108 -8.72 -1.54 21.91
C PRO A 108 -8.63 -2.67 20.90
N ARG A 109 -8.45 -3.92 21.37
CA ARG A 109 -8.33 -5.10 20.49
C ARG A 109 -9.46 -5.22 19.45
N PRO A 110 -10.75 -4.97 19.79
CA PRO A 110 -11.81 -4.98 18.79
C PRO A 110 -11.65 -3.95 17.68
N ASP A 111 -11.04 -2.79 17.97
CA ASP A 111 -10.80 -1.75 16.97
C ASP A 111 -9.62 -2.12 16.05
N ILE A 112 -8.59 -2.78 16.60
CA ILE A 112 -7.48 -3.33 15.80
C ILE A 112 -7.99 -4.41 14.86
N ASP A 113 -8.77 -5.37 15.35
CA ASP A 113 -9.30 -6.45 14.53
C ASP A 113 -10.28 -5.92 13.47
N ALA A 114 -11.10 -4.91 13.81
CA ALA A 114 -11.97 -4.25 12.84
C ALA A 114 -11.17 -3.46 11.78
N TYR A 115 -10.07 -2.80 12.15
CA TYR A 115 -9.17 -2.15 11.21
C TYR A 115 -8.54 -3.16 10.25
N LEU A 116 -7.97 -4.24 10.77
CA LEU A 116 -7.33 -5.28 9.95
C LEU A 116 -8.32 -5.95 8.98
N SER A 117 -9.59 -6.08 9.39
CA SER A 117 -10.64 -6.67 8.53
C SER A 117 -10.91 -5.89 7.23
N ILE A 118 -10.53 -4.60 7.16
CA ILE A 118 -10.66 -3.76 5.95
C ILE A 118 -9.87 -4.36 4.77
N PHE A 119 -8.75 -5.02 5.07
CA PHE A 119 -7.84 -5.59 4.09
C PHE A 119 -8.05 -7.10 3.87
N ASP A 120 -9.04 -7.69 4.55
CA ASP A 120 -9.38 -9.10 4.38
C ASP A 120 -10.07 -9.30 3.02
N PRO A 121 -9.57 -10.22 2.16
CA PRO A 121 -10.12 -10.47 0.82
C PRO A 121 -11.57 -10.99 0.83
N SER A 122 -12.05 -11.51 1.96
CA SER A 122 -13.44 -11.96 2.11
C SER A 122 -14.43 -10.80 2.31
N THR A 123 -13.93 -9.59 2.51
CA THR A 123 -14.73 -8.37 2.60
C THR A 123 -14.58 -7.52 1.34
N SER A 124 -15.52 -6.58 1.15
CA SER A 124 -15.37 -5.54 0.13
C SER A 124 -14.81 -4.33 0.85
N THR A 125 -13.61 -3.87 0.48
CA THR A 125 -12.93 -2.78 1.17
C THR A 125 -13.77 -1.50 1.29
N PRO A 126 -14.48 -1.01 0.23
CA PRO A 126 -15.42 0.10 0.38
C PRO A 126 -16.50 -0.13 1.44
N SER A 127 -17.12 -1.31 1.46
CA SER A 127 -18.16 -1.65 2.44
C SER A 127 -17.57 -1.78 3.84
N ALA A 128 -16.43 -2.45 3.98
CA ALA A 128 -15.73 -2.64 5.24
C ALA A 128 -15.35 -1.29 5.86
N LEU A 129 -14.84 -0.34 5.07
CA LEU A 129 -14.54 1.02 5.52
C LEU A 129 -15.79 1.78 6.00
N LYS A 130 -16.89 1.71 5.25
CA LYS A 130 -18.16 2.33 5.65
C LYS A 130 -18.69 1.75 6.95
N THR A 131 -18.66 0.42 7.09
CA THR A 131 -19.03 -0.30 8.33
C THR A 131 -18.07 0.01 9.48
N PHE A 132 -16.79 0.21 9.18
CA PHE A 132 -15.78 0.61 10.16
C PHE A 132 -16.13 1.96 10.78
N LEU A 133 -16.55 2.93 9.96
CA LEU A 133 -17.04 4.24 10.42
C LEU A 133 -18.40 4.16 11.12
N SER A 134 -19.40 3.48 10.54
CA SER A 134 -20.78 3.48 11.06
C SER A 134 -20.89 2.85 12.46
N ASN A 135 -20.01 1.91 12.77
CA ASN A 135 -19.95 1.24 14.08
C ASN A 135 -19.01 1.94 15.07
N ALA A 136 -18.38 3.04 14.67
CA ALA A 136 -17.48 3.79 15.54
C ALA A 136 -18.27 4.67 16.51
N LYS A 137 -17.87 4.69 17.79
CA LYS A 137 -18.38 5.70 18.73
C LYS A 137 -17.88 7.08 18.29
N LYS A 138 -18.74 8.10 18.36
CA LYS A 138 -18.35 9.49 18.08
C LYS A 138 -17.15 9.87 18.96
N GLY A 139 -16.09 10.41 18.35
CA GLY A 139 -14.86 10.80 19.04
C GLY A 139 -13.92 9.65 19.40
N SER A 140 -14.20 8.41 18.99
CA SER A 140 -13.26 7.28 19.17
C SER A 140 -12.11 7.31 18.15
N VAL A 141 -10.98 6.68 18.50
CA VAL A 141 -9.85 6.45 17.58
C VAL A 141 -10.31 5.75 16.30
N ARG A 142 -11.25 4.81 16.40
CA ARG A 142 -11.86 4.13 15.26
C ARG A 142 -12.56 5.10 14.31
N ALA A 143 -13.31 6.07 14.84
CA ALA A 143 -14.00 7.07 14.02
C ALA A 143 -12.98 7.96 13.28
N GLU A 144 -11.89 8.33 13.96
CA GLU A 144 -10.80 9.13 13.39
C GLU A 144 -10.10 8.38 12.24
N ILE A 145 -9.69 7.13 12.48
CA ILE A 145 -9.05 6.26 11.47
C ILE A 145 -9.99 6.07 10.28
N ALA A 146 -11.25 5.73 10.53
CA ALA A 146 -12.21 5.47 9.46
C ALA A 146 -12.44 6.72 8.59
N SER A 147 -12.59 7.89 9.22
CA SER A 147 -12.76 9.17 8.52
C SER A 147 -11.53 9.52 7.69
N TYR A 148 -10.33 9.27 8.22
CA TYR A 148 -9.07 9.46 7.52
C TYR A 148 -8.92 8.56 6.30
N LEU A 149 -9.14 7.25 6.47
CA LEU A 149 -9.03 6.30 5.38
C LEU A 149 -10.09 6.56 4.28
N LEU A 150 -11.30 6.97 4.66
CA LEU A 150 -12.34 7.34 3.70
C LEU A 150 -12.00 8.62 2.94
N SER A 151 -11.41 9.63 3.59
CA SER A 151 -11.04 10.88 2.92
C SER A 151 -9.87 10.71 1.94
N LYS A 152 -9.01 9.72 2.17
CA LYS A 152 -7.89 9.39 1.28
C LYS A 152 -8.26 8.42 0.16
N ARG A 153 -9.31 7.62 0.35
CA ARG A 153 -9.74 6.65 -0.67
C ARG A 153 -10.30 7.36 -1.89
N TYR A 154 -9.73 7.08 -3.06
CA TYR A 154 -10.15 7.62 -4.33
C TYR A 154 -10.09 6.55 -5.42
N LEU A 155 -11.17 6.43 -6.20
CA LEU A 155 -11.22 5.73 -7.47
C LEU A 155 -11.84 6.68 -8.48
N HIS A 156 -11.22 6.84 -9.64
CA HIS A 156 -11.73 7.75 -10.66
C HIS A 156 -13.17 7.35 -11.06
N PRO A 157 -14.13 8.30 -11.14
CA PRO A 157 -15.53 7.98 -11.43
C PRO A 157 -15.73 7.15 -12.71
N SER A 158 -14.97 7.44 -13.78
CA SER A 158 -15.02 6.70 -15.05
C SER A 158 -14.53 5.24 -14.94
N LEU A 159 -13.78 4.89 -13.89
CA LEU A 159 -13.21 3.57 -13.68
C LEU A 159 -13.85 2.83 -12.50
N SER A 160 -14.74 3.47 -11.73
CA SER A 160 -15.34 2.90 -10.51
C SER A 160 -15.99 1.54 -10.73
N THR A 161 -16.72 1.36 -11.83
CA THR A 161 -17.36 0.06 -12.17
C THR A 161 -16.32 -1.02 -12.43
N THR A 162 -15.26 -0.68 -13.17
CA THR A 162 -14.18 -1.60 -13.55
C THR A 162 -13.26 -1.95 -12.38
N LEU A 163 -13.07 -1.01 -11.45
CA LEU A 163 -12.18 -1.16 -10.28
C LEU A 163 -12.91 -1.57 -9.00
N THR A 164 -14.18 -1.92 -9.08
CA THR A 164 -14.90 -2.53 -7.95
C THR A 164 -14.46 -3.98 -7.80
N ILE A 165 -13.59 -4.26 -6.82
CA ILE A 165 -13.07 -5.60 -6.58
C ILE A 165 -14.11 -6.45 -5.81
N PRO A 166 -14.56 -7.59 -6.36
CA PRO A 166 -15.51 -8.47 -5.69
C PRO A 166 -14.91 -9.11 -4.43
N LYS A 167 -15.78 -9.45 -3.49
CA LYS A 167 -15.40 -10.24 -2.31
C LYS A 167 -14.99 -11.64 -2.74
N HIS A 168 -13.93 -12.17 -2.12
CA HIS A 168 -13.55 -13.56 -2.34
C HIS A 168 -14.25 -14.48 -1.34
N SER A 169 -15.06 -15.40 -1.85
CA SER A 169 -15.71 -16.40 -1.01
C SER A 169 -14.75 -17.54 -0.68
N LYS A 170 -14.69 -17.93 0.60
CA LYS A 170 -13.96 -19.14 1.05
C LYS A 170 -14.41 -20.43 0.33
N LYS A 171 -15.62 -20.43 -0.26
CA LYS A 171 -16.20 -21.55 -1.02
C LYS A 171 -15.93 -21.47 -2.54
N ALA A 172 -15.25 -20.42 -3.02
CA ALA A 172 -14.96 -20.28 -4.44
C ALA A 172 -13.99 -21.37 -4.92
N SER A 173 -14.22 -21.87 -6.15
CA SER A 173 -13.38 -22.90 -6.79
C SER A 173 -11.93 -22.43 -6.99
N ASN A 174 -11.73 -21.13 -7.22
CA ASN A 174 -10.41 -20.52 -7.35
C ASN A 174 -9.99 -19.94 -6.00
N LYS A 175 -9.23 -20.70 -5.20
CA LYS A 175 -8.64 -20.18 -3.96
C LYS A 175 -7.65 -19.07 -4.27
N LEU A 176 -7.71 -17.97 -3.50
CA LEU A 176 -6.67 -16.95 -3.59
C LEU A 176 -5.33 -17.51 -3.10
N PRO A 177 -4.21 -17.05 -3.68
CA PRO A 177 -2.91 -17.34 -3.11
C PRO A 177 -2.82 -16.79 -1.67
N PRO A 178 -2.25 -17.54 -0.72
CA PRO A 178 -2.04 -17.05 0.64
C PRO A 178 -1.11 -15.83 0.64
N ASN A 179 -1.34 -14.93 1.60
CA ASN A 179 -0.53 -13.74 1.80
C ASN A 179 0.15 -13.79 3.17
N PRO A 180 1.31 -14.43 3.29
CA PRO A 180 2.02 -14.59 4.55
C PRO A 180 2.39 -13.23 5.16
N TYR A 181 2.74 -12.23 4.34
CA TYR A 181 3.07 -10.90 4.86
C TYR A 181 1.86 -10.27 5.57
N LEU A 182 0.66 -10.38 5.01
CA LEU A 182 -0.55 -9.87 5.66
C LEU A 182 -0.78 -10.52 7.02
N THR A 183 -0.51 -11.82 7.17
CA THR A 183 -0.60 -12.55 8.44
C THR A 183 0.38 -11.99 9.48
N PHE A 184 1.67 -11.89 9.13
CA PHE A 184 2.70 -11.36 10.04
C PHE A 184 2.48 -9.88 10.37
N LEU A 185 2.04 -9.08 9.39
CA LEU A 185 1.73 -7.67 9.58
C LEU A 185 0.52 -7.48 10.51
N SER A 186 -0.54 -8.27 10.31
CA SER A 186 -1.73 -8.29 11.17
C SER A 186 -1.38 -8.69 12.60
N TRP A 187 -0.50 -9.70 12.77
CA TRP A 187 0.05 -10.03 14.09
C TRP A 187 0.82 -8.85 14.68
N SER A 188 1.66 -8.16 13.90
CA SER A 188 2.43 -7.02 14.43
C SER A 188 1.54 -5.88 14.91
N ALA A 189 0.44 -5.56 14.20
CA ALA A 189 -0.53 -4.56 14.63
C ALA A 189 -1.23 -4.97 15.94
N ARG A 190 -1.58 -6.25 16.06
CA ARG A 190 -2.17 -6.84 17.27
C ARG A 190 -1.23 -6.85 18.47
N ASN A 191 0.03 -7.23 18.25
CA ASN A 191 1.05 -7.35 19.28
C ASN A 191 1.48 -5.96 19.78
N LEU A 192 1.65 -5.00 18.86
CA LEU A 192 1.99 -3.60 19.16
C LEU A 192 0.76 -2.73 19.47
N GLU A 193 -0.41 -3.34 19.56
CA GLU A 193 -1.67 -2.74 20.00
C GLU A 193 -2.05 -1.47 19.23
N TRP A 194 -1.86 -1.56 17.92
CA TRP A 194 -1.98 -0.44 17.00
C TRP A 194 -3.13 -0.66 16.02
N ALA A 195 -3.99 0.35 15.95
CA ALA A 195 -4.88 0.61 14.83
C ALA A 195 -4.57 2.00 14.29
N GLY A 196 -4.50 2.15 12.97
CA GLY A 196 -4.18 3.41 12.32
C GLY A 196 -4.12 3.17 10.82
N PRO A 197 -3.79 4.15 10.00
CA PRO A 197 -3.33 5.51 10.31
C PRO A 197 -4.48 6.48 10.65
N SER A 198 -4.14 7.55 11.37
CA SER A 198 -5.00 8.69 11.67
C SER A 198 -4.19 9.99 11.67
N PRO A 199 -4.80 11.19 11.53
CA PRO A 199 -4.09 12.45 11.67
C PRO A 199 -3.31 12.54 12.98
N SER A 200 -3.90 12.08 14.09
CA SER A 200 -3.25 12.06 15.41
C SER A 200 -2.10 11.06 15.52
N SER A 201 -2.02 10.05 14.66
CA SER A 201 -0.89 9.09 14.62
C SER A 201 0.11 9.37 13.48
N SER A 202 -0.21 10.29 12.56
CA SER A 202 0.64 10.66 11.41
C SER A 202 1.91 11.43 11.78
N LEU A 203 1.93 12.02 12.98
CA LEU A 203 3.04 12.82 13.52
C LEU A 203 3.96 12.00 14.44
N ALA A 204 3.73 10.69 14.53
CA ALA A 204 4.48 9.76 15.35
C ALA A 204 5.92 9.60 14.83
N GLY A 205 6.84 10.35 15.42
CA GLY A 205 8.23 10.52 14.98
C GLY A 205 9.03 9.24 14.73
N ASN A 206 9.84 9.29 13.66
CA ASN A 206 11.13 8.66 13.33
C ASN A 206 11.58 7.27 13.84
N ARG A 207 10.88 6.56 14.73
CA ARG A 207 11.31 5.25 15.27
C ARG A 207 10.24 4.20 15.04
N ALA A 208 10.43 3.38 14.00
CA ALA A 208 9.65 2.15 13.85
C ALA A 208 10.11 1.09 14.85
N HIS A 209 9.19 0.22 15.26
CA HIS A 209 9.48 -0.89 16.17
C HIS A 209 10.49 -1.89 15.58
N HIS A 210 11.24 -2.58 16.44
CA HIS A 210 12.30 -3.54 16.06
C HIS A 210 11.81 -4.75 15.23
N VAL A 211 10.50 -4.96 15.14
CA VAL A 211 9.87 -5.97 14.27
C VAL A 211 9.95 -5.57 12.79
N LEU A 212 9.97 -4.26 12.47
CA LEU A 212 9.95 -3.79 11.08
C LEU A 212 11.13 -4.34 10.25
N PRO A 213 12.41 -4.29 10.70
CA PRO A 213 13.51 -4.89 9.95
C PRO A 213 13.29 -6.39 9.64
N ILE A 214 12.68 -7.15 10.56
CA ILE A 214 12.37 -8.56 10.31
C ILE A 214 11.40 -8.68 9.14
N LEU A 215 10.29 -7.94 9.18
CA LEU A 215 9.29 -8.01 8.11
C LEU A 215 9.84 -7.52 6.78
N MET A 216 10.61 -6.43 6.77
CA MET A 216 11.23 -5.90 5.55
C MET A 216 12.12 -6.93 4.87
N HIS A 217 13.05 -7.54 5.60
CA HIS A 217 13.98 -8.51 5.01
C HIS A 217 13.33 -9.80 4.49
N HIS A 218 12.13 -10.13 4.96
CA HIS A 218 11.40 -11.32 4.54
C HIS A 218 10.33 -11.05 3.50
N PHE A 219 9.71 -9.87 3.48
CA PHE A 219 8.53 -9.59 2.65
C PHE A 219 8.58 -8.26 1.88
N GLY A 220 9.54 -7.37 2.17
CA GLY A 220 9.61 -6.03 1.60
C GLY A 220 8.92 -4.95 2.46
N CYS A 221 8.87 -3.72 1.95
CA CYS A 221 8.53 -2.54 2.75
C CYS A 221 7.02 -2.32 2.97
N ALA A 222 6.18 -2.77 2.04
CA ALA A 222 4.74 -2.57 2.07
C ALA A 222 4.02 -3.86 1.67
N CYS A 223 2.92 -4.18 2.36
CA CYS A 223 2.19 -5.43 2.12
C CYS A 223 1.16 -5.25 0.99
N PRO A 224 1.25 -6.03 -0.10
CA PRO A 224 0.20 -6.04 -1.13
C PRO A 224 -1.09 -6.61 -0.56
N THR A 225 -2.24 -6.04 -0.94
CA THR A 225 -3.57 -6.57 -0.63
C THR A 225 -4.24 -7.20 -1.83
N HIS A 226 -5.28 -8.00 -1.61
CA HIS A 226 -6.10 -8.51 -2.71
C HIS A 226 -6.68 -7.40 -3.58
N GLU A 227 -7.12 -6.29 -2.96
CA GLU A 227 -7.62 -5.12 -3.68
C GLU A 227 -6.53 -4.50 -4.57
N ALA A 228 -5.34 -4.22 -4.01
CA ALA A 228 -4.23 -3.62 -4.74
C ALA A 228 -3.73 -4.50 -5.90
N LEU A 229 -3.52 -5.79 -5.66
CA LEU A 229 -3.09 -6.74 -6.70
C LEU A 229 -4.13 -6.87 -7.82
N SER A 230 -5.42 -6.87 -7.47
CA SER A 230 -6.51 -6.94 -8.45
C SER A 230 -6.61 -5.67 -9.29
N ILE A 231 -6.49 -4.49 -8.67
CA ILE A 231 -6.46 -3.21 -9.38
C ILE A 231 -5.29 -3.16 -10.36
N LEU A 232 -4.08 -3.53 -9.93
CA LEU A 232 -2.92 -3.55 -10.81
C LEU A 232 -3.09 -4.53 -11.97
N ARG A 233 -3.65 -5.72 -11.73
CA ARG A 233 -3.98 -6.68 -12.79
C ARG A 233 -4.94 -6.09 -13.82
N ILE A 234 -6.01 -5.42 -13.36
CA ILE A 234 -7.03 -4.82 -14.22
C ILE A 234 -6.44 -3.67 -15.04
N LEU A 235 -5.71 -2.74 -14.40
CA LEU A 235 -5.10 -1.58 -15.06
C LEU A 235 -3.91 -1.93 -15.96
N ALA A 236 -3.21 -3.02 -15.66
CA ALA A 236 -2.22 -3.59 -16.58
C ALA A 236 -2.90 -4.07 -17.87
N ALA A 237 -4.15 -4.53 -17.83
CA ALA A 237 -4.90 -5.00 -18.99
C ALA A 237 -4.11 -6.03 -19.81
N GLY A 238 -3.43 -6.94 -19.12
CA GLY A 238 -2.57 -7.95 -19.73
C GLY A 238 -1.24 -7.42 -20.28
N ARG A 239 -0.82 -6.19 -19.98
CA ARG A 239 0.54 -5.69 -20.23
C ARG A 239 1.50 -6.16 -19.14
N GLU A 240 2.79 -6.03 -19.43
CA GLU A 240 3.83 -6.28 -18.42
C GLU A 240 3.81 -5.19 -17.33
N VAL A 241 4.12 -5.57 -16.09
CA VAL A 241 4.45 -4.64 -15.00
C VAL A 241 5.95 -4.69 -14.77
N LEU A 242 6.60 -3.52 -14.74
CA LEU A 242 7.99 -3.38 -14.33
C LEU A 242 8.02 -3.02 -12.84
N ASP A 243 8.33 -4.00 -11.99
CA ASP A 243 8.56 -3.78 -10.56
C ASP A 243 9.98 -3.24 -10.38
N MET A 244 10.10 -1.92 -10.30
CA MET A 244 11.37 -1.21 -10.33
C MET A 244 11.83 -0.87 -8.91
N GLY A 245 13.05 -1.28 -8.57
CA GLY A 245 13.49 -1.33 -7.17
C GLY A 245 12.78 -2.45 -6.40
N SER A 246 12.60 -3.60 -7.06
CA SER A 246 11.80 -4.73 -6.55
C SER A 246 12.30 -5.32 -5.23
N GLY A 247 13.54 -5.03 -4.81
CA GLY A 247 14.16 -5.55 -3.60
C GLY A 247 14.14 -7.07 -3.53
N GLY A 248 13.55 -7.62 -2.47
CA GLY A 248 13.34 -9.06 -2.33
C GLY A 248 12.29 -9.65 -3.28
N GLY A 249 11.57 -8.84 -4.08
CA GLY A 249 10.67 -9.31 -5.13
C GLY A 249 9.33 -9.87 -4.65
N PHE A 250 8.89 -9.58 -3.43
CA PHE A 250 7.61 -10.09 -2.90
C PHE A 250 6.39 -9.57 -3.68
N TRP A 251 6.38 -8.29 -4.09
CA TRP A 251 5.33 -7.73 -4.94
C TRP A 251 5.29 -8.41 -6.30
N THR A 252 6.45 -8.54 -6.97
CA THR A 252 6.59 -9.34 -8.19
C THR A 252 6.00 -10.74 -8.03
N PHE A 253 6.39 -11.46 -6.99
CA PHE A 253 5.91 -12.82 -6.73
C PHE A 253 4.39 -12.87 -6.55
N MET A 254 3.82 -11.99 -5.72
CA MET A 254 2.36 -11.94 -5.48
C MET A 254 1.57 -11.55 -6.74
N LEU A 255 2.06 -10.60 -7.54
CA LEU A 255 1.43 -10.22 -8.81
C LEU A 255 1.45 -11.37 -9.83
N ARG A 256 2.54 -12.13 -9.90
CA ARG A 256 2.63 -13.33 -10.75
C ARG A 256 1.61 -14.40 -10.34
N LEU A 257 1.39 -14.60 -9.03
CA LEU A 257 0.33 -15.48 -8.53
C LEU A 257 -1.09 -15.00 -8.88
N TYR A 258 -1.25 -13.70 -9.20
CA TYR A 258 -2.50 -13.11 -9.71
C TYR A 258 -2.61 -13.18 -11.25
N GLY A 259 -1.65 -13.82 -11.92
CA GLY A 259 -1.62 -13.95 -13.38
C GLY A 259 -1.10 -12.72 -14.11
N VAL A 260 -0.41 -11.81 -13.41
CA VAL A 260 0.20 -10.62 -14.02
C VAL A 260 1.59 -10.97 -14.54
N ARG A 261 1.93 -10.52 -15.76
CA ARG A 261 3.30 -10.60 -16.27
C ARG A 261 4.11 -9.51 -15.59
N VAL A 262 5.17 -9.89 -14.87
CA VAL A 262 6.00 -8.93 -14.12
C VAL A 262 7.47 -9.21 -14.35
N SER A 263 8.23 -8.15 -14.63
CA SER A 263 9.69 -8.15 -14.59
C SER A 263 10.17 -7.40 -13.35
N ALA A 264 10.91 -8.10 -12.50
CA ALA A 264 11.60 -7.52 -11.35
C ALA A 264 12.92 -6.88 -11.82
N VAL A 265 13.13 -5.61 -11.49
CA VAL A 265 14.37 -4.88 -11.78
C VAL A 265 14.87 -4.28 -10.47
N ASP A 266 16.13 -4.51 -10.14
CA ASP A 266 16.75 -3.96 -8.93
C ASP A 266 18.25 -3.74 -9.14
N ASN A 267 18.85 -2.80 -8.43
CA ASN A 267 20.29 -2.53 -8.52
C ASN A 267 21.12 -3.35 -7.52
N ALA A 268 20.47 -4.19 -6.70
CA ALA A 268 21.03 -5.03 -5.66
C ALA A 268 21.87 -4.27 -4.61
N GLN A 269 21.60 -2.98 -4.39
CA GLN A 269 22.27 -2.19 -3.36
C GLN A 269 21.83 -2.60 -1.94
N SER A 270 20.57 -3.03 -1.78
CA SER A 270 20.04 -3.48 -0.50
C SER A 270 20.16 -5.00 -0.38
N ALA A 271 20.68 -5.48 0.74
CA ALA A 271 20.69 -6.90 1.08
C ALA A 271 19.35 -7.32 1.67
N TRP A 272 18.78 -8.40 1.15
CA TRP A 272 17.53 -9.00 1.63
C TRP A 272 17.82 -10.40 2.14
N ARG A 273 17.15 -10.82 3.22
CA ARG A 273 17.30 -12.19 3.70
C ARG A 273 16.60 -13.17 2.76
N VAL A 274 15.44 -12.75 2.27
CA VAL A 274 14.60 -13.53 1.36
C VAL A 274 14.49 -12.80 0.03
N THR A 275 14.76 -13.53 -1.04
CA THR A 275 14.39 -13.17 -2.40
C THR A 275 13.30 -14.13 -2.85
N TRP A 276 12.17 -13.61 -3.32
CA TRP A 276 10.98 -14.39 -3.70
C TRP A 276 10.96 -14.79 -5.17
N VAL A 277 11.84 -14.20 -5.97
CA VAL A 277 11.98 -14.50 -7.40
C VAL A 277 13.46 -14.66 -7.73
N SER A 278 13.78 -15.60 -8.62
CA SER A 278 15.17 -15.93 -8.97
C SER A 278 15.66 -15.22 -10.23
N ASP A 279 14.77 -14.48 -10.90
CA ASP A 279 14.96 -13.87 -12.22
C ASP A 279 14.97 -12.34 -12.16
N THR A 280 15.34 -11.75 -11.02
CA THR A 280 15.53 -10.29 -10.91
C THR A 280 16.60 -9.81 -11.88
N ILE A 281 16.26 -8.84 -12.71
CA ILE A 281 17.18 -8.18 -13.62
C ILE A 281 18.03 -7.20 -12.81
N ILE A 282 19.32 -7.48 -12.70
CA ILE A 282 20.26 -6.61 -11.97
C ILE A 282 20.67 -5.45 -12.88
N ALA A 283 20.08 -4.27 -12.65
CA ALA A 283 20.32 -3.08 -13.45
C ALA A 283 20.01 -1.78 -12.69
N ASP A 284 20.64 -0.68 -13.10
CA ASP A 284 20.13 0.64 -12.77
C ASP A 284 18.79 0.87 -13.47
N GLY A 285 17.78 1.26 -12.71
CA GLY A 285 16.41 1.36 -13.22
C GLY A 285 16.22 2.46 -14.28
N VAL A 286 16.92 3.59 -14.14
CA VAL A 286 16.81 4.72 -15.07
C VAL A 286 17.44 4.33 -16.40
N GLU A 287 18.63 3.72 -16.35
CA GLU A 287 19.27 3.16 -17.53
C GLU A 287 18.43 2.08 -18.19
N TYR A 288 17.83 1.18 -17.40
CA TYR A 288 16.96 0.12 -17.90
C TYR A 288 15.78 0.70 -18.69
N LEU A 289 15.07 1.68 -18.13
CA LEU A 289 13.95 2.36 -18.78
C LEU A 289 14.39 3.07 -20.06
N ARG A 290 15.51 3.80 -20.04
CA ARG A 290 16.04 4.49 -21.23
C ARG A 290 16.43 3.51 -22.34
N LYS A 291 17.06 2.38 -22.00
CA LYS A 291 17.42 1.32 -22.97
C LYS A 291 16.17 0.71 -23.59
N ARG A 292 15.12 0.46 -22.79
CA ARG A 292 13.83 -0.05 -23.28
C ARG A 292 13.12 0.95 -24.20
N GLY A 293 13.05 2.22 -23.80
CA GLY A 293 12.44 3.29 -24.61
C GLY A 293 13.07 3.43 -26.01
N LYS A 294 14.39 3.25 -26.12
CA LYS A 294 15.08 3.25 -27.43
C LYS A 294 14.68 2.08 -28.33
N ARG A 295 14.44 0.88 -27.78
CA ARG A 295 13.97 -0.30 -28.55
C ARG A 295 12.53 -0.11 -29.06
N LYS A 296 11.70 0.64 -28.34
CA LYS A 296 10.32 0.98 -28.76
C LYS A 296 10.29 1.78 -30.07
N GLN A 297 11.26 2.68 -30.27
CA GLN A 297 11.31 3.53 -31.47
C GLN A 297 11.64 2.75 -32.76
N SER A 298 12.21 1.54 -32.67
CA SER A 298 12.54 0.73 -33.84
C SER A 298 11.44 -0.26 -34.28
N HIS A 299 10.39 -0.46 -33.48
CA HIS A 299 9.33 -1.44 -33.76
C HIS A 299 7.92 -0.83 -33.58
N LYS A 300 7.53 0.12 -34.44
CA LYS A 300 6.12 0.50 -34.59
C LYS A 300 5.47 -0.42 -35.63
N ASN A 301 4.83 -1.50 -35.18
CA ASN A 301 3.83 -2.21 -35.99
C ASN A 301 2.43 -1.77 -35.54
N ALA A 302 1.64 -1.27 -36.50
CA ALA A 302 0.45 -0.44 -36.27
C ALA A 302 -0.88 -1.20 -36.12
N ASN A 303 -0.88 -2.45 -35.62
CA ASN A 303 -2.06 -3.32 -35.73
C ASN A 303 -2.58 -3.95 -34.42
N SER A 304 -2.24 -3.39 -33.25
CA SER A 304 -2.88 -3.76 -31.98
C SER A 304 -3.13 -2.54 -31.08
N ASP A 305 -4.32 -2.46 -30.46
CA ASP A 305 -4.65 -1.42 -29.46
C ASP A 305 -3.85 -1.58 -28.15
N LEU A 306 -3.18 -2.73 -27.98
CA LEU A 306 -2.23 -3.00 -26.91
C LEU A 306 -0.82 -3.03 -27.51
N ASP A 307 0.02 -2.08 -27.13
CA ASP A 307 1.46 -2.18 -27.37
C ASP A 307 2.06 -3.10 -26.28
N PRO A 308 2.48 -4.33 -26.62
CA PRO A 308 3.04 -5.27 -25.63
C PRO A 308 4.34 -4.77 -25.01
N GLU A 309 5.02 -3.80 -25.62
CA GLU A 309 6.24 -3.18 -25.08
C GLU A 309 5.93 -2.05 -24.08
N GLU A 310 4.69 -1.54 -24.06
CA GLU A 310 4.22 -0.55 -23.12
C GLU A 310 3.85 -1.17 -21.78
N ALA A 311 4.86 -1.32 -20.92
CA ALA A 311 4.67 -1.84 -19.59
C ALA A 311 4.12 -0.78 -18.61
N VAL A 312 3.43 -1.22 -17.55
CA VAL A 312 3.10 -0.41 -16.37
C VAL A 312 4.36 -0.28 -15.50
N LEU A 313 4.71 0.93 -15.09
CA LEU A 313 5.78 1.13 -14.11
C LEU A 313 5.22 1.01 -12.69
N LEU A 314 5.77 0.09 -11.89
CA LEU A 314 5.48 -0.05 -10.47
C LEU A 314 6.71 0.37 -9.65
N LEU A 315 6.54 1.35 -8.78
CA LEU A 315 7.54 1.77 -7.79
C LEU A 315 7.04 1.38 -6.39
N VAL A 316 7.69 0.41 -5.75
CA VAL A 316 7.36 0.02 -4.38
C VAL A 316 8.31 0.67 -3.40
N TYR A 317 7.76 1.52 -2.53
CA TYR A 317 8.44 2.21 -1.46
C TYR A 317 9.68 3.01 -1.92
N PRO A 318 9.57 3.87 -2.95
CA PRO A 318 10.72 4.63 -3.43
C PRO A 318 11.21 5.54 -2.30
N ILE A 319 12.39 5.29 -1.76
CA ILE A 319 12.93 6.05 -0.63
C ILE A 319 13.23 7.48 -1.11
N VAL A 320 12.92 8.48 -0.27
CA VAL A 320 13.07 9.91 -0.62
C VAL A 320 14.48 10.27 -1.11
N GLY A 321 15.55 9.68 -0.56
CA GLY A 321 16.93 10.14 -0.84
C GLY A 321 17.22 11.52 -0.24
N GLY A 322 18.42 12.06 -0.43
CA GLY A 322 18.76 13.42 0.06
C GLY A 322 18.97 13.55 1.57
N ALA A 323 19.20 12.42 2.26
CA ALA A 323 19.45 12.37 3.71
C ALA A 323 20.59 11.38 4.02
N LEU A 324 20.45 10.54 5.05
CA LEU A 324 21.41 9.49 5.45
C LEU A 324 21.82 8.53 4.31
N ALA A 325 21.00 8.39 3.26
CA ALA A 325 21.24 7.52 2.11
C ALA A 325 21.98 8.21 0.93
N GLY A 326 22.34 9.51 1.05
CA GLY A 326 22.94 10.29 -0.03
C GLY A 326 21.97 10.70 -1.14
N GLY A 327 22.47 11.37 -2.18
CA GLY A 327 21.69 11.82 -3.35
C GLY A 327 20.90 13.12 -3.16
N THR A 328 20.00 13.41 -4.11
CA THR A 328 19.06 14.54 -4.04
C THR A 328 17.70 14.05 -3.54
N GLU A 329 17.03 14.87 -2.74
CA GLU A 329 15.66 14.59 -2.29
C GLU A 329 14.71 14.35 -3.48
N GLY A 330 13.96 13.25 -3.43
CA GLY A 330 13.11 12.76 -4.50
C GLY A 330 13.85 12.37 -5.78
N GLY A 331 15.18 12.34 -5.78
CA GLY A 331 15.99 12.19 -7.00
C GLY A 331 15.72 10.89 -7.75
N PHE A 332 15.59 9.77 -7.02
CA PHE A 332 15.24 8.47 -7.62
C PHE A 332 13.86 8.53 -8.30
N THR A 333 12.83 8.97 -7.57
CA THR A 333 11.46 9.06 -8.07
C THR A 333 11.39 9.96 -9.30
N ARG A 334 11.99 11.16 -9.25
CA ARG A 334 12.03 12.11 -10.37
C ARG A 334 12.69 11.49 -11.61
N ALA A 335 13.86 10.89 -11.45
CA ALA A 335 14.60 10.30 -12.54
C ALA A 335 13.87 9.12 -13.19
N MET A 336 13.12 8.32 -12.40
CA MET A 336 12.27 7.25 -12.95
C MET A 336 11.12 7.82 -13.78
N LEU A 337 10.43 8.85 -13.29
CA LEU A 337 9.34 9.49 -14.01
C LEU A 337 9.82 10.12 -15.33
N ASP A 338 10.97 10.78 -15.31
CA ASP A 338 11.56 11.40 -16.50
C ASP A 338 12.01 10.35 -17.54
N ALA A 339 12.51 9.19 -17.07
CA ALA A 339 12.92 8.11 -17.96
C ALA A 339 11.75 7.25 -18.48
N TYR A 340 10.60 7.30 -17.80
CA TYR A 340 9.46 6.46 -18.12
C TYR A 340 8.60 7.03 -19.24
N THR A 341 8.52 6.28 -20.34
CA THR A 341 7.77 6.68 -21.55
C THR A 341 6.40 6.04 -21.66
N GLY A 342 5.98 5.20 -20.71
CA GLY A 342 4.67 4.55 -20.72
C GLY A 342 3.56 5.46 -20.18
N ASP A 343 2.35 4.92 -20.13
CA ASP A 343 1.13 5.68 -19.83
C ASP A 343 0.56 5.43 -18.43
N THR A 344 1.03 4.42 -17.70
CA THR A 344 0.44 3.97 -16.43
C THR A 344 1.54 3.84 -15.38
N LEU A 345 1.43 4.60 -14.31
CA LEU A 345 2.36 4.60 -13.18
C LEU A 345 1.62 4.13 -11.93
N ALA A 346 2.16 3.13 -11.25
CA ALA A 346 1.74 2.71 -9.92
C ALA A 346 2.86 3.02 -8.92
N VAL A 347 2.51 3.66 -7.81
CA VAL A 347 3.43 3.94 -6.71
C VAL A 347 2.83 3.40 -5.43
N VAL A 348 3.57 2.56 -4.72
CA VAL A 348 3.26 2.12 -3.37
C VAL A 348 4.16 2.88 -2.41
N GLY A 349 3.60 3.55 -1.42
CA GLY A 349 4.39 4.29 -0.44
C GLY A 349 3.51 4.98 0.58
N THR A 350 4.09 5.90 1.34
CA THR A 350 3.39 6.61 2.39
C THR A 350 2.45 7.67 1.82
N GLN A 351 1.22 7.73 2.30
CA GLN A 351 0.24 8.78 1.94
C GLN A 351 0.13 9.93 2.95
N ASN A 352 0.99 9.92 3.96
CA ASN A 352 1.25 11.07 4.83
C ASN A 352 2.59 11.73 4.47
N ARG A 353 2.83 12.89 5.09
CA ARG A 353 4.00 13.74 4.87
C ARG A 353 5.19 13.34 5.76
N ASN A 354 5.31 12.05 6.12
CA ASN A 354 6.36 11.60 7.05
C ASN A 354 7.78 11.59 6.45
N GLY A 355 7.91 11.80 5.14
CA GLY A 355 9.18 11.88 4.43
C GLY A 355 9.95 10.57 4.32
N TYR A 356 9.28 9.40 4.41
CA TYR A 356 9.90 8.10 4.18
C TYR A 356 9.93 7.69 2.71
N THR A 357 8.89 8.03 1.93
CA THR A 357 8.80 7.65 0.51
C THR A 357 8.54 8.85 -0.39
N GLY A 358 9.06 8.80 -1.62
CA GLY A 358 8.84 9.80 -2.66
C GLY A 358 9.58 11.10 -2.38
N PHE A 359 9.04 11.91 -1.50
CA PHE A 359 9.47 13.29 -1.25
C PHE A 359 9.38 13.64 0.25
N ARG A 360 10.17 14.62 0.71
CA ARG A 360 10.12 15.05 2.11
C ARG A 360 8.95 16.02 2.28
N GLY A 361 7.93 15.60 3.02
CA GLY A 361 6.86 16.50 3.43
C GLY A 361 5.74 16.71 2.40
N GLU A 362 5.74 15.99 1.28
CA GLU A 362 4.62 15.92 0.33
C GLU A 362 4.30 14.46 -0.01
N SER A 363 3.02 14.14 -0.24
CA SER A 363 2.61 12.81 -0.71
C SER A 363 2.74 12.69 -2.24
N MET A 364 2.72 11.45 -2.75
CA MET A 364 2.87 11.20 -4.19
C MET A 364 1.79 11.90 -5.03
N ASP A 365 0.55 11.94 -4.55
CA ASP A 365 -0.54 12.62 -5.26
C ASP A 365 -0.40 14.15 -5.25
N GLU A 366 0.06 14.74 -4.14
CA GLU A 366 0.39 16.17 -4.06
C GLU A 366 1.50 16.54 -5.06
N TYR A 367 2.54 15.71 -5.13
CA TYR A 367 3.63 15.89 -6.09
C TYR A 367 3.16 15.78 -7.54
N MET A 368 2.42 14.72 -7.89
CA MET A 368 1.97 14.49 -9.27
C MET A 368 1.02 15.59 -9.75
N GLU A 369 0.14 16.08 -8.88
CA GLU A 369 -0.77 17.19 -9.21
C GLU A 369 0.02 18.47 -9.48
N ARG A 370 0.99 18.80 -8.62
CA ARG A 370 1.77 20.03 -8.71
C ARG A 370 2.73 20.04 -9.89
N GLU A 371 3.38 18.92 -10.18
CA GLU A 371 4.55 18.88 -11.07
C GLU A 371 4.28 18.17 -12.40
N ARG A 372 3.29 17.29 -12.46
CA ARG A 372 3.08 16.39 -13.61
C ARG A 372 1.69 16.51 -14.25
N SER A 373 0.79 17.30 -13.67
CA SER A 373 -0.56 17.53 -14.23
C SER A 373 -0.54 18.15 -15.63
N GLY A 374 0.43 19.04 -15.91
CA GLY A 374 0.68 19.63 -17.23
C GLY A 374 1.15 18.64 -18.30
N GLU A 375 1.65 17.47 -17.90
CA GLU A 375 2.05 16.38 -18.81
C GLU A 375 0.91 15.38 -19.10
N GLY A 376 -0.31 15.68 -18.63
CA GLY A 376 -1.49 14.85 -18.84
C GLY A 376 -1.62 13.66 -17.89
N TRP A 377 -0.83 13.60 -16.82
CA TRP A 377 -1.04 12.60 -15.77
C TRP A 377 -2.29 12.92 -14.95
N VAL A 378 -3.12 11.89 -14.73
CA VAL A 378 -4.35 11.95 -13.96
C VAL A 378 -4.31 10.85 -12.91
N LYS A 379 -4.55 11.21 -11.64
CA LYS A 379 -4.72 10.22 -10.56
C LYS A 379 -5.97 9.42 -10.84
N VAL A 380 -5.85 8.09 -10.92
CA VAL A 380 -6.99 7.19 -11.14
C VAL A 380 -7.33 6.32 -9.94
N VAL A 381 -6.35 6.06 -9.06
CA VAL A 381 -6.52 5.26 -7.85
C VAL A 381 -5.70 5.86 -6.71
N GLN A 382 -6.30 5.90 -5.53
CA GLN A 382 -5.63 5.97 -4.24
C GLN A 382 -6.36 5.07 -3.25
N ILE A 383 -5.72 3.99 -2.81
CA ILE A 383 -6.28 3.10 -1.79
C ILE A 383 -5.28 2.85 -0.67
N ALA A 384 -5.78 2.71 0.55
CA ALA A 384 -4.95 2.36 1.69
C ALA A 384 -4.44 0.92 1.61
N LEU A 385 -3.24 0.71 2.13
CA LEU A 385 -2.65 -0.59 2.39
C LEU A 385 -2.56 -0.82 3.91
N PRO A 386 -2.53 -2.08 4.36
CA PRO A 386 -2.26 -2.39 5.75
C PRO A 386 -0.88 -1.85 6.06
N SER A 387 -0.79 -1.07 7.13
CA SER A 387 0.41 -0.33 7.48
C SER A 387 1.09 -1.01 8.66
N PHE A 388 2.43 -1.01 8.66
CA PHE A 388 3.15 -1.34 9.87
C PHE A 388 2.83 -0.29 10.94
N PRO A 389 2.77 -0.64 12.25
CA PRO A 389 2.46 0.33 13.30
C PRO A 389 3.30 1.62 13.22
N GLY A 390 2.61 2.75 13.17
CA GLY A 390 3.21 4.08 12.97
C GLY A 390 3.47 4.47 11.51
N LYS A 391 3.01 3.69 10.54
CA LYS A 391 3.08 3.99 9.11
C LYS A 391 1.69 4.27 8.53
N ASP A 392 1.68 4.74 7.29
CA ASP A 392 0.48 5.12 6.55
C ASP A 392 0.69 4.84 5.06
N GLU A 393 0.55 3.58 4.69
CA GLU A 393 0.87 3.06 3.37
C GLU A 393 -0.34 3.09 2.43
N ALA A 394 -0.09 3.37 1.15
CA ALA A 394 -1.11 3.42 0.11
C ALA A 394 -0.56 2.98 -1.25
N LEU A 395 -1.47 2.59 -2.13
CA LEU A 395 -1.25 2.47 -3.57
C LEU A 395 -1.85 3.69 -4.27
N PHE A 396 -1.02 4.38 -5.04
CA PHE A 396 -1.41 5.42 -5.98
C PHE A 396 -1.27 4.88 -7.40
N VAL A 397 -2.22 5.17 -8.28
CA VAL A 397 -2.08 4.89 -9.72
C VAL A 397 -2.44 6.13 -10.52
N PHE A 398 -1.61 6.45 -11.50
CA PHE A 398 -1.76 7.57 -12.42
C PHE A 398 -1.76 7.07 -13.85
N GLN A 399 -2.57 7.68 -14.71
CA GLN A 399 -2.61 7.39 -16.14
C GLN A 399 -2.47 8.68 -16.95
N ARG A 400 -1.89 8.59 -18.14
CA ARG A 400 -1.81 9.68 -19.14
C ARG A 400 -2.20 9.18 -20.53
N GLY A 401 -2.33 10.11 -21.48
CA GLY A 401 -2.65 9.79 -22.87
C GLY A 401 -4.00 9.09 -23.01
N ALA A 402 -4.11 8.12 -23.93
CA ALA A 402 -5.38 7.45 -24.26
C ALA A 402 -5.99 6.62 -23.11
N ARG A 403 -5.24 6.35 -22.03
CA ARG A 403 -5.75 5.67 -20.84
C ARG A 403 -6.19 6.61 -19.74
N ALA A 404 -5.76 7.88 -19.78
CA ALA A 404 -6.29 8.85 -18.84
C ALA A 404 -7.78 9.09 -19.14
N PRO A 405 -8.62 9.16 -18.11
CA PRO A 405 -9.99 9.63 -18.28
C PRO A 405 -10.05 11.02 -18.95
N ASP A 406 -11.01 11.21 -19.87
CA ASP A 406 -11.21 12.48 -20.58
C ASP A 406 -11.65 13.59 -19.60
N LYS A 407 -10.82 14.63 -19.42
CA LYS A 407 -11.15 15.80 -18.59
C LYS A 407 -12.41 16.56 -19.07
N GLU A 408 -12.71 16.52 -20.36
CA GLU A 408 -13.84 17.26 -20.96
C GLU A 408 -15.20 16.66 -20.59
N LYS A 409 -15.31 15.33 -20.51
CA LYS A 409 -16.54 14.63 -20.09
C LYS A 409 -16.85 14.80 -18.60
N GLU A 410 -15.88 15.23 -17.80
CA GLU A 410 -16.04 15.53 -16.38
C GLU A 410 -16.69 16.89 -16.15
N MET A 411 -16.24 17.92 -16.89
CA MET A 411 -16.83 19.26 -16.80
C MET A 411 -18.29 19.29 -17.29
N GLU A 412 -18.65 18.44 -18.25
CA GLU A 412 -20.06 18.29 -18.69
C GLU A 412 -20.92 17.62 -17.61
N LYS A 413 -20.43 16.58 -16.93
CA LYS A 413 -21.16 15.92 -15.85
C LYS A 413 -21.31 16.79 -14.59
N GLU A 414 -20.32 17.62 -14.26
CA GLU A 414 -20.46 18.58 -13.15
C GLU A 414 -21.43 19.71 -13.49
N LYS A 415 -21.48 20.16 -14.75
CA LYS A 415 -22.48 21.14 -15.20
C LYS A 415 -23.90 20.56 -15.17
N ASP A 416 -24.10 19.32 -15.60
CA ASP A 416 -25.42 18.66 -15.55
C ASP A 416 -25.88 18.37 -14.12
N ALA A 417 -24.96 18.08 -13.19
CA ALA A 417 -25.27 17.91 -11.77
C ALA A 417 -25.57 19.25 -11.06
N GLY A 418 -25.01 20.36 -11.54
CA GLY A 418 -25.23 21.72 -11.01
C GLY A 418 -26.53 22.39 -11.48
N VAL A 419 -27.14 21.94 -12.59
CA VAL A 419 -28.38 22.52 -13.14
C VAL A 419 -29.66 21.91 -12.53
N ALA A 420 -29.55 20.79 -11.81
CA ALA A 420 -30.70 20.15 -11.15
C ALA A 420 -31.09 20.76 -9.79
N GLY A 421 -30.48 21.89 -9.40
CA GLY A 421 -30.57 22.45 -8.05
C GLY A 421 -30.71 23.96 -7.98
N ASP A 422 -31.36 24.63 -8.95
CA ASP A 422 -31.85 25.99 -8.74
C ASP A 422 -32.97 26.32 -9.73
N GLY A 423 -34.21 26.35 -9.26
CA GLY A 423 -35.38 26.56 -10.13
C GLY A 423 -36.70 26.20 -9.46
N GLY A 424 -36.97 26.80 -8.30
CA GLY A 424 -38.19 26.56 -7.55
C GLY A 424 -38.55 27.70 -6.60
N GLU A 425 -38.46 28.96 -7.05
CA GLU A 425 -39.04 30.10 -6.33
C GLU A 425 -40.16 30.77 -7.15
N ASN A 426 -41.38 30.54 -6.64
CA ASN A 426 -42.54 31.43 -6.58
C ASN A 426 -42.60 32.65 -7.50
N GLU A 427 -43.43 32.56 -8.55
CA GLU A 427 -44.12 33.74 -9.11
C GLU A 427 -45.57 33.79 -8.63
N ASN A 428 -45.79 34.73 -7.73
CA ASN A 428 -47.08 35.20 -7.26
C ASN A 428 -47.51 36.39 -8.13
N THR A 429 -48.45 36.20 -9.05
CA THR A 429 -49.18 37.33 -9.67
C THR A 429 -50.66 36.98 -9.81
N GLY A 430 -51.48 37.81 -9.17
CA GLY A 430 -52.90 37.61 -9.00
C GLY A 430 -53.75 37.78 -10.26
N LYS A 431 -54.97 37.25 -10.15
CA LYS A 431 -56.12 37.67 -10.94
C LYS A 431 -57.34 37.67 -10.03
N SER A 432 -57.95 38.84 -9.91
CA SER A 432 -59.22 39.08 -9.23
C SER A 432 -60.42 38.71 -10.11
N SER A 433 -61.53 38.41 -9.43
CA SER A 433 -62.95 38.51 -9.86
C SER A 433 -63.40 37.59 -11.02
N SER A 434 -64.53 36.89 -10.96
CA SER A 434 -65.81 37.19 -10.31
C SER A 434 -66.74 35.97 -10.26
N ASN A 435 -67.65 36.01 -9.28
CA ASN A 435 -69.06 35.57 -9.30
C ASN A 435 -69.48 34.11 -9.04
N ASP A 436 -70.13 33.98 -7.87
CA ASP A 436 -71.57 33.68 -7.68
C ASP A 436 -71.98 32.37 -7.00
N ASN A 437 -72.70 32.58 -5.89
CA ASN A 437 -73.84 31.83 -5.33
C ASN A 437 -73.53 30.44 -4.73
N LYS A 438 -73.90 30.12 -3.48
CA LYS A 438 -75.26 30.23 -2.91
C LYS A 438 -75.24 29.99 -1.39
N GLU A 439 -76.14 30.67 -0.70
CA GLU A 439 -76.44 30.58 0.73
C GLU A 439 -77.08 29.25 1.15
N GLY A 440 -76.85 28.88 2.42
CA GLY A 440 -77.94 28.66 3.38
C GLY A 440 -78.46 27.23 3.56
N THR A 441 -77.94 26.51 4.55
CA THR A 441 -78.68 26.15 5.78
C THR A 441 -77.73 25.60 6.84
#